data_AF-A0A6A3H779-F1
#
_entry.id   AF-A0A6A3H779-F1
#
_cell.length_a   1.000
_cell.length_b   1.000
_cell.length_c   1.000
_cell.angle_alpha   90.00
_cell.angle_beta   90.00
_cell.angle_gamma   90.00
#
_symmetry.space_group_name_H-M   'P 1'
#
loop_
_entity.id
_entity.type
_entity.pdbx_description
1 polymer ?
#
loop_
_entity_poly.entity_id
_entity_poly.type
_entity_poly.pdbx_seq_one_letter_code
_entity_poly.pdbx_strand_id
1 'polypeptide(L)'
;MSRPALKDDKERYLTYSITVRAANKEQGIEEEVVTKKIPKFIDGGPKDFLEWVYHFNQLATLKSWNVEDKFLNTTILLEGDLHEAFVDASLTDDDTRMDEEFTRALRKASIVVLPADYSEKIQEELWEIKKARSESLTEYSKRFRALVRMENTLARLNENSPITSMTPAAKSTPP
;
A
#
# COMPACT_ATOMS: atom_id res chain seq x y z
N MET A 1 28.83 -3.45 -26.73
CA MET A 1 27.72 -2.69 -26.13
C MET A 1 26.50 -3.59 -26.13
N SER A 2 26.32 -4.39 -25.08
CA SER A 2 25.21 -5.33 -24.97
C SER A 2 23.94 -4.56 -24.62
N ARG A 3 22.83 -4.79 -25.35
CA ARG A 3 21.50 -4.30 -24.97
C ARG A 3 21.19 -4.79 -23.55
N PRO A 4 20.60 -3.96 -22.66
CA PRO A 4 20.03 -4.49 -21.43
C PRO A 4 18.94 -5.48 -21.84
N ALA A 5 19.03 -6.72 -21.34
CA ALA A 5 17.96 -7.68 -21.51
C ALA A 5 16.67 -7.06 -20.96
N LEU A 6 15.61 -7.06 -21.78
CA LEU A 6 14.25 -6.87 -21.30
C LEU A 6 14.01 -7.98 -20.27
N LYS A 7 14.24 -7.68 -18.97
CA LYS A 7 13.75 -8.54 -17.88
C LYS A 7 12.27 -8.74 -18.14
N ASP A 8 11.87 -10.00 -18.28
CA ASP A 8 10.54 -10.43 -18.73
C ASP A 8 9.46 -9.73 -17.88
N ASP A 9 8.42 -9.18 -18.51
CA ASP A 9 7.34 -8.45 -17.81
C ASP A 9 6.67 -9.33 -16.73
N LYS A 10 6.78 -10.65 -16.85
CA LYS A 10 6.31 -11.63 -15.84
C LYS A 10 7.14 -11.63 -14.56
N GLU A 11 8.41 -11.27 -14.60
CA GLU A 11 9.27 -11.22 -13.41
C GLU A 11 8.98 -9.97 -12.56
N ARG A 12 8.46 -8.91 -13.19
CA ARG A 12 8.25 -7.59 -12.56
C ARG A 12 6.86 -7.39 -11.95
N TYR A 13 5.88 -8.21 -12.30
CA TYR A 13 4.49 -8.01 -11.87
C TYR A 13 3.83 -9.33 -11.46
N LEU A 14 3.01 -9.28 -10.41
CA LEU A 14 2.06 -10.34 -10.07
C LEU A 14 0.65 -9.91 -10.47
N THR A 15 -0.13 -10.87 -10.97
CA THR A 15 -1.53 -10.66 -11.36
C THR A 15 -2.45 -11.37 -10.37
N TYR A 16 -3.37 -10.62 -9.77
CA TYR A 16 -4.35 -11.11 -8.82
C TYR A 16 -5.74 -11.09 -9.44
N SER A 17 -6.47 -12.19 -9.30
CA SER A 17 -7.89 -12.26 -9.65
C SER A 17 -8.76 -11.90 -8.43
N ILE A 18 -9.76 -11.06 -8.66
CA ILE A 18 -10.72 -10.59 -7.67
C ILE A 18 -12.10 -11.00 -8.18
N THR A 19 -12.79 -11.86 -7.44
CA THR A 19 -14.17 -12.25 -7.74
C THR A 19 -15.11 -11.11 -7.34
N VAL A 20 -15.79 -10.54 -8.33
CA VAL A 20 -16.79 -9.45 -8.17
C VAL A 20 -18.19 -10.04 -8.02
N ARG A 21 -18.44 -11.19 -8.66
CA ARG A 21 -19.69 -11.94 -8.54
C ARG A 21 -19.38 -13.42 -8.45
N ALA A 22 -19.80 -14.06 -7.37
CA ALA A 22 -19.66 -15.50 -7.24
C ALA A 22 -20.60 -16.23 -8.21
N ALA A 23 -20.13 -17.34 -8.77
CA ALA A 23 -21.00 -18.20 -9.56
C ALA A 23 -22.12 -18.77 -8.68
N ASN A 24 -23.35 -18.77 -9.21
CA ASN A 24 -24.48 -19.47 -8.61
C ASN A 24 -25.12 -20.37 -9.67
N LYS A 25 -24.87 -21.68 -9.54
CA LYS A 25 -25.37 -22.69 -10.49
C LYS A 25 -26.89 -22.82 -10.47
N GLU A 26 -27.54 -22.59 -9.33
CA GLU A 26 -28.99 -22.70 -9.19
C GLU A 26 -29.72 -21.52 -9.86
N GLN A 27 -29.07 -20.36 -9.89
CA GLN A 27 -29.60 -19.13 -10.50
C GLN A 27 -29.03 -18.86 -11.90
N GLY A 28 -28.21 -19.77 -12.45
CA GLY A 28 -27.55 -19.59 -13.74
C GLY A 28 -26.57 -18.41 -13.81
N ILE A 29 -26.03 -17.98 -12.66
CA ILE A 29 -25.11 -16.83 -12.58
C ILE A 29 -23.68 -17.32 -12.80
N GLU A 30 -23.02 -16.76 -13.81
CA GLU A 30 -21.59 -16.99 -14.07
C GLU A 30 -20.70 -16.18 -13.11
N GLU A 31 -19.50 -16.69 -12.86
CA GLU A 31 -18.50 -15.98 -12.05
C GLU A 31 -17.96 -14.77 -12.81
N GLU A 32 -17.98 -13.61 -12.18
CA GLU A 32 -17.37 -12.40 -12.72
C GLU A 32 -16.08 -12.12 -11.95
N VAL A 33 -14.95 -12.13 -12.65
CA VAL A 33 -13.62 -11.87 -12.09
C VAL A 33 -12.97 -10.69 -12.79
N VAL A 34 -12.35 -9.80 -12.01
CA VAL A 34 -11.47 -8.74 -12.51
C VAL A 34 -10.04 -9.05 -12.11
N THR A 35 -9.08 -8.63 -12.94
CA THR A 35 -7.65 -8.81 -12.65
C THR A 35 -7.01 -7.50 -12.25
N LYS A 36 -6.12 -7.55 -11.26
CA LYS A 36 -5.29 -6.43 -10.83
C LYS A 36 -3.83 -6.84 -10.87
N LYS A 37 -3.02 -6.06 -11.61
CA LYS A 37 -1.56 -6.21 -11.62
C LYS A 37 -0.96 -5.35 -10.51
N ILE A 38 0.02 -5.89 -9.81
CA ILE A 38 0.83 -5.15 -8.86
C ILE A 38 2.32 -5.41 -9.18
N PRO A 39 3.16 -4.37 -9.24
CA PRO A 39 4.59 -4.56 -9.45
C PRO A 39 5.23 -5.16 -8.21
N LYS A 40 6.28 -5.96 -8.40
CA LYS A 40 7.25 -6.22 -7.35
C LYS A 40 8.02 -4.95 -7.03
N PHE A 41 8.40 -4.80 -5.77
CA PHE A 41 9.29 -3.72 -5.34
C PHE A 41 10.72 -4.24 -5.31
N ILE A 42 11.59 -3.68 -6.15
CA ILE A 42 12.98 -4.14 -6.34
C ILE A 42 13.94 -3.06 -5.85
N ASP A 43 14.13 -2.00 -6.64
CA ASP A 43 15.09 -0.91 -6.36
C ASP A 43 14.41 0.47 -6.47
N GLY A 44 13.29 0.66 -5.76
CA GLY A 44 12.53 1.92 -5.77
C GLY A 44 13.01 2.93 -4.73
N GLY A 45 12.78 4.22 -4.99
CA GLY A 45 13.02 5.26 -3.99
C GLY A 45 11.85 5.41 -3.01
N PRO A 46 11.95 6.35 -2.05
CA PRO A 46 10.90 6.63 -1.08
C PRO A 46 9.50 6.85 -1.68
N LYS A 47 9.39 7.59 -2.79
CA LYS A 47 8.11 7.84 -3.48
C LYS A 47 7.51 6.56 -4.04
N ASP A 48 8.34 5.74 -4.69
CA ASP A 48 7.93 4.48 -5.30
C ASP A 48 7.45 3.51 -4.22
N PHE A 49 8.13 3.48 -3.06
CA PHE A 49 7.74 2.63 -1.94
C PHE A 49 6.38 3.03 -1.36
N LEU A 50 6.15 4.32 -1.10
CA LEU A 50 4.85 4.78 -0.59
C LEU A 50 3.70 4.55 -1.58
N GLU A 51 3.95 4.71 -2.88
CA GLU A 51 2.98 4.38 -3.92
C GLU A 51 2.69 2.87 -3.96
N TRP A 52 3.74 2.04 -3.85
CA TRP A 52 3.62 0.59 -3.76
C TRP A 52 2.79 0.16 -2.55
N VAL A 53 3.10 0.67 -1.35
CA VAL A 53 2.36 0.39 -0.11
C VAL A 53 0.89 0.79 -0.24
N TYR A 54 0.61 1.94 -0.84
CA TYR A 54 -0.76 2.38 -1.09
C TYR A 54 -1.52 1.36 -1.96
N HIS A 55 -0.93 0.94 -3.09
CA HIS A 55 -1.56 0.00 -4.01
C HIS A 55 -1.70 -1.40 -3.43
N PHE A 56 -0.72 -1.85 -2.64
CA PHE A 56 -0.77 -3.09 -1.87
C PHE A 56 -1.93 -3.07 -0.87
N ASN A 57 -2.06 -2.02 -0.06
CA ASN A 57 -3.15 -1.90 0.92
C ASN A 57 -4.54 -1.87 0.27
N GLN A 58 -4.67 -1.22 -0.89
CA GLN A 58 -5.91 -1.28 -1.66
C GLN A 58 -6.22 -2.70 -2.16
N LEU A 59 -5.21 -3.43 -2.66
CA LEU A 59 -5.39 -4.82 -3.09
C LEU A 59 -5.75 -5.74 -1.92
N ALA A 60 -5.05 -5.61 -0.79
CA ALA A 60 -5.33 -6.37 0.43
C ALA A 60 -6.76 -6.15 0.91
N THR A 61 -7.25 -4.91 0.86
CA THR A 61 -8.65 -4.58 1.19
C THR A 61 -9.63 -5.22 0.21
N LEU A 62 -9.37 -5.14 -1.10
CA LEU A 62 -10.24 -5.73 -2.13
C LEU A 62 -10.29 -7.26 -2.08
N LYS A 63 -9.20 -7.90 -1.66
CA LYS A 63 -9.09 -9.36 -1.51
C LYS A 63 -9.49 -9.85 -0.12
N SER A 64 -9.81 -8.94 0.80
CA SER A 64 -10.07 -9.25 2.21
C SER A 64 -8.94 -10.08 2.86
N TRP A 65 -7.69 -9.75 2.54
CA TRP A 65 -6.53 -10.47 3.05
C TRP A 65 -6.44 -10.37 4.57
N ASN A 66 -6.28 -11.53 5.21
CA ASN A 66 -5.91 -11.60 6.61
C ASN A 66 -4.41 -11.23 6.79
N VAL A 67 -3.91 -11.34 8.02
CA VAL A 67 -2.52 -11.00 8.34
C VAL A 67 -1.54 -11.93 7.64
N GLU A 68 -1.77 -13.24 7.68
CA GLU A 68 -0.93 -14.26 7.05
C GLU A 68 -0.83 -14.03 5.53
N ASP A 69 -1.96 -13.74 4.88
CA ASP A 69 -2.03 -13.38 3.47
C ASP A 69 -1.19 -12.13 3.19
N LYS A 70 -1.26 -11.09 4.05
CA LYS A 70 -0.45 -9.87 3.87
C LYS A 70 1.04 -10.17 3.99
N PHE A 71 1.47 -10.96 4.97
CA PHE A 71 2.87 -11.38 5.10
C PHE A 71 3.33 -12.18 3.88
N LEU A 72 2.60 -13.24 3.51
CA LEU A 72 2.93 -14.07 2.36
C LEU A 72 3.05 -13.25 1.08
N ASN A 73 2.05 -12.42 0.77
CA ASN A 73 2.07 -11.63 -0.45
C ASN A 73 3.14 -10.55 -0.45
N THR A 74 3.47 -9.97 0.71
CA THR A 74 4.58 -9.01 0.83
C THR A 74 5.92 -9.70 0.57
N THR A 75 6.17 -10.88 1.16
CA THR A 75 7.38 -11.67 0.90
C THR A 75 7.56 -12.02 -0.58
N ILE A 76 6.48 -12.32 -1.31
CA ILE A 76 6.57 -12.61 -2.75
C ILE A 76 6.82 -11.33 -3.59
N LEU A 77 6.32 -10.18 -3.12
CA LEU A 77 6.36 -8.92 -3.88
C LEU A 77 7.57 -8.05 -3.60
N LEU A 78 8.27 -8.24 -2.49
CA LEU A 78 9.50 -7.52 -2.19
C LEU A 78 10.71 -8.30 -2.73
N GLU A 79 11.73 -7.60 -3.21
CA GLU A 79 13.05 -8.13 -3.54
C GLU A 79 14.16 -7.27 -2.91
N GLY A 80 15.39 -7.78 -2.90
CA GLY A 80 16.57 -7.05 -2.41
C GLY A 80 16.56 -6.76 -0.90
N ASP A 81 17.24 -5.68 -0.51
CA ASP A 81 17.46 -5.31 0.89
C ASP A 81 16.15 -5.12 1.67
N LEU A 82 15.12 -4.59 1.02
CA LEU A 82 13.80 -4.40 1.65
C LEU A 82 13.12 -5.73 1.95
N HIS A 83 13.26 -6.73 1.07
CA HIS A 83 12.76 -8.08 1.35
C HIS A 83 13.48 -8.71 2.53
N GLU A 84 14.81 -8.64 2.56
CA GLU A 84 15.61 -9.19 3.66
C GLU A 84 15.25 -8.53 5.01
N ALA A 85 15.14 -7.19 5.03
CA ALA A 85 14.73 -6.45 6.21
C ALA A 85 13.30 -6.77 6.66
N PHE A 86 12.38 -7.05 5.72
CA PHE A 86 11.02 -7.45 6.04
C PHE A 86 10.95 -8.85 6.64
N VAL A 87 11.69 -9.81 6.08
CA VAL A 87 11.78 -11.17 6.63
C VAL A 87 12.35 -11.13 8.04
N ASP A 88 13.46 -10.43 8.28
CA ASP A 88 14.04 -10.27 9.62
C ASP A 88 13.05 -9.63 10.61
N ALA A 89 12.38 -8.56 10.19
CA ALA A 89 11.39 -7.87 11.01
C ALA A 89 10.13 -8.71 11.32
N SER A 90 9.87 -9.76 10.54
CA SER A 90 8.71 -10.66 10.72
C SER A 90 8.95 -11.78 11.74
N LEU A 91 10.20 -12.07 12.11
CA LEU A 91 10.57 -13.19 12.98
C LEU A 91 10.47 -12.88 14.49
N THR A 92 9.56 -12.01 14.92
CA THR A 92 9.48 -11.56 16.32
C THR A 92 8.71 -12.53 17.23
N ASP A 93 9.26 -12.82 18.41
CA ASP A 93 8.74 -13.72 19.48
C ASP A 93 7.64 -13.07 20.36
N ASP A 94 7.01 -12.00 19.88
CA ASP A 94 6.10 -11.17 20.70
C ASP A 94 4.65 -11.53 20.41
N ASP A 95 3.91 -11.91 21.46
CA ASP A 95 2.52 -12.42 21.47
C ASP A 95 1.48 -11.29 21.20
N THR A 96 1.82 -10.41 20.25
CA THR A 96 1.07 -9.20 19.92
C THR A 96 -0.09 -9.51 18.97
N ARG A 97 -1.15 -8.69 19.02
CA ARG A 97 -2.34 -8.85 18.16
C ARG A 97 -1.94 -8.87 16.68
N MET A 98 -2.25 -9.98 16.00
CA MET A 98 -1.89 -10.29 14.60
C MET A 98 -1.95 -9.08 13.63
N ASP A 99 -2.97 -8.21 13.71
CA ASP A 99 -3.12 -7.09 12.75
C ASP A 99 -2.08 -5.96 12.91
N GLU A 100 -1.56 -5.74 14.11
CA GLU A 100 -0.52 -4.74 14.37
C GLU A 100 0.86 -5.24 13.93
N GLU A 101 1.03 -6.57 13.83
CA GLU A 101 2.31 -7.20 13.54
C GLU A 101 2.79 -6.93 12.13
N PHE A 102 1.88 -6.99 11.15
CA PHE A 102 2.22 -6.71 9.75
C PHE A 102 2.69 -5.27 9.56
N THR A 103 1.94 -4.31 10.09
CA THR A 103 2.28 -2.88 9.96
C THR A 103 3.60 -2.58 10.66
N ARG A 104 3.83 -3.17 11.83
CA ARG A 104 5.08 -3.08 12.58
C ARG A 104 6.26 -3.66 11.78
N ALA A 105 6.12 -4.84 11.20
CA ALA A 105 7.18 -5.47 10.40
C ALA A 105 7.50 -4.63 9.16
N LEU A 106 6.48 -4.17 8.44
CA LEU A 106 6.66 -3.32 7.26
C LEU A 106 7.29 -1.97 7.61
N ARG A 107 6.93 -1.37 8.76
CA ARG A 107 7.52 -0.14 9.27
C ARG A 107 8.99 -0.32 9.65
N LYS A 108 9.35 -1.43 10.30
CA LYS A 108 10.76 -1.73 10.64
C LYS A 108 11.59 -1.92 9.37
N ALA A 109 11.06 -2.66 8.41
CA ALA A 109 11.73 -2.90 7.13
C ALA A 109 11.91 -1.61 6.32
N SER A 110 10.94 -0.70 6.36
CA SER A 110 10.94 0.49 5.53
C SER A 110 12.12 1.43 5.76
N ILE A 111 12.84 1.33 6.88
CA ILE A 111 14.03 2.14 7.19
C ILE A 111 15.12 2.00 6.11
N VAL A 112 15.19 0.87 5.40
CA VAL A 112 16.18 0.67 4.32
C VAL A 112 15.85 1.48 3.06
N VAL A 113 14.63 2.00 2.93
CA VAL A 113 14.18 2.79 1.77
C VAL A 113 13.72 4.19 2.15
N LEU A 114 13.13 4.38 3.33
CA LEU A 114 12.57 5.64 3.82
C LEU A 114 13.52 6.32 4.81
N PRO A 115 14.09 7.48 4.45
CA PRO A 115 14.76 8.35 5.41
C PRO A 115 13.84 8.76 6.56
N ALA A 116 14.42 8.94 7.75
CA ALA A 116 13.65 9.27 8.96
C ALA A 116 12.90 10.61 8.87
N ASP A 117 13.43 11.56 8.10
CA ASP A 117 12.90 12.91 7.87
C ASP A 117 11.97 13.00 6.65
N TYR A 118 11.64 11.88 6.01
CA TYR A 118 10.92 11.90 4.75
C TYR A 118 9.49 12.48 4.86
N SER A 119 8.87 12.43 6.04
CA SER A 119 7.60 13.12 6.29
C SER A 119 7.72 14.63 6.18
N GLU A 120 8.81 15.21 6.69
CA GLU A 120 9.07 16.65 6.62
C GLU A 120 9.25 17.06 5.15
N LYS A 121 9.99 16.27 4.38
CA LYS A 121 10.14 16.48 2.94
C LYS A 121 8.81 16.50 2.18
N ILE A 122 7.88 15.58 2.49
CA ILE A 122 6.55 15.58 1.85
C ILE A 122 5.76 16.83 2.25
N GLN A 123 5.83 17.24 3.52
CA GLN A 123 5.14 18.43 4.03
C GLN A 123 5.69 19.71 3.40
N GLU A 124 7.01 19.82 3.21
CA GLU A 124 7.64 20.92 2.48
C GLU A 124 7.19 20.94 1.01
N GLU A 125 7.22 19.80 0.31
CA GLU A 125 6.73 19.71 -1.07
C GLU A 125 5.24 20.11 -1.18
N LEU A 126 4.41 19.72 -0.21
CA LEU A 126 2.99 20.12 -0.11
C LEU A 126 2.82 21.61 0.15
N TRP A 127 3.68 22.21 0.97
CA TRP A 127 3.64 23.63 1.28
C TRP A 127 4.05 24.49 0.09
N GLU A 128 5.06 24.05 -0.65
CA GLU A 128 5.62 24.77 -1.79
C GLU A 128 4.84 24.55 -3.09
N ILE A 129 3.99 23.53 -3.16
CA ILE A 129 3.29 23.16 -4.39
C ILE A 129 2.42 24.32 -4.90
N LYS A 130 2.71 24.77 -6.12
CA LYS A 130 1.93 25.78 -6.82
C LYS A 130 1.60 25.27 -8.21
N LYS A 131 0.44 25.69 -8.72
CA LYS A 131 0.06 25.45 -10.11
C LYS A 131 0.90 26.37 -11.00
N ALA A 132 1.66 25.80 -11.93
CA ALA A 132 2.37 26.61 -12.92
C ALA A 132 1.39 27.24 -13.92
N ARG A 133 1.77 28.37 -14.54
CA ARG A 133 0.91 29.02 -15.55
C ARG A 133 0.66 28.10 -16.77
N SER A 134 1.68 27.35 -17.19
CA SER A 134 1.63 26.41 -18.31
C SER A 134 0.93 25.08 -18.00
N GLU A 135 0.66 24.80 -16.73
CA GLU A 135 0.10 23.53 -16.29
C GLU A 135 -1.43 23.57 -16.31
N SER A 136 -2.09 22.47 -16.65
CA SER A 136 -3.53 22.33 -16.51
C SER A 136 -3.97 22.15 -15.05
N LEU A 137 -5.23 22.44 -14.73
CA LEU A 137 -5.77 22.17 -13.39
C LEU A 137 -5.72 20.66 -13.06
N THR A 138 -5.92 19.80 -14.05
CA THR A 138 -5.91 18.34 -13.90
C THR A 138 -4.53 17.82 -13.51
N GLU A 139 -3.47 18.30 -14.16
CA GLU A 139 -2.09 17.92 -13.84
C GLU A 139 -1.70 18.38 -12.43
N TYR A 140 -1.99 19.63 -12.09
CA TYR A 140 -1.76 20.16 -10.74
C TYR A 140 -2.50 19.33 -9.69
N SER A 141 -3.80 19.09 -9.90
CA SER A 141 -4.63 18.29 -9.00
C SER A 141 -4.09 16.87 -8.84
N LYS A 142 -3.55 16.27 -9.91
CA LYS A 142 -2.93 14.94 -9.87
C LYS A 142 -1.69 14.95 -8.98
N ARG A 143 -0.79 15.93 -9.14
CA ARG A 143 0.43 16.06 -8.31
C ARG A 143 0.09 16.31 -6.84
N PHE A 144 -0.82 17.25 -6.57
CA PHE A 144 -1.27 17.55 -5.21
C PHE A 144 -1.83 16.32 -4.51
N ARG A 145 -2.76 15.61 -5.17
CA ARG A 145 -3.35 14.38 -4.62
C ARG A 145 -2.33 13.25 -4.44
N ALA A 146 -1.28 13.19 -5.27
CA ALA A 146 -0.21 12.22 -5.09
C ALA A 146 0.57 12.49 -3.81
N LEU A 147 0.94 13.76 -3.54
CA LEU A 147 1.64 14.13 -2.30
C LEU A 147 0.80 13.88 -1.05
N VAL A 148 -0.48 14.29 -1.05
CA VAL A 148 -1.41 14.03 0.08
C VAL A 148 -1.55 12.53 0.34
N ARG A 149 -1.60 11.72 -0.72
CA ARG A 149 -1.66 10.26 -0.59
C ARG A 149 -0.38 9.68 -0.01
N MET A 150 0.79 10.16 -0.42
CA MET A 150 2.07 9.74 0.13
C MET A 150 2.15 10.07 1.62
N GLU A 151 1.77 11.29 2.01
CA GLU A 151 1.69 11.71 3.42
C GLU A 151 0.79 10.77 4.23
N ASN A 152 -0.44 10.55 3.76
CA ASN A 152 -1.39 9.67 4.45
C ASN A 152 -0.88 8.22 4.55
N THR A 153 -0.24 7.72 3.50
CA THR A 153 0.32 6.35 3.48
C THR A 153 1.46 6.22 4.49
N LEU A 154 2.34 7.23 4.56
CA LEU A 154 3.43 7.27 5.53
C LEU A 154 2.90 7.40 6.97
N ALA A 155 1.89 8.24 7.22
CA ALA A 155 1.27 8.36 8.53
C ALA A 155 0.70 7.02 9.00
N ARG A 156 -0.04 6.32 8.14
CA ARG A 156 -0.61 5.00 8.46
C ARG A 156 0.43 3.89 8.65
N LEU A 157 1.60 4.02 8.03
CA LEU A 157 2.72 3.11 8.27
C LEU A 157 3.35 3.36 9.66
N ASN A 158 3.32 4.60 10.14
CA ASN A 158 3.90 5.00 11.41
C ASN A 158 2.95 4.90 12.60
N GLU A 159 1.64 4.98 12.39
CA GLU A 159 0.62 4.82 13.42
C GLU A 159 0.36 3.34 13.75
N ASN A 160 0.53 2.97 15.02
CA ASN A 160 -0.11 1.78 15.56
C ASN A 160 -1.62 2.09 15.65
N SER A 161 -2.43 1.62 14.68
CA SER A 161 -3.87 1.91 14.66
C SER A 161 -4.53 1.49 15.99
N PRO A 162 -5.54 2.24 16.51
CA PRO A 162 -6.76 2.50 15.75
C PRO A 162 -7.34 3.92 15.93
N ILE A 163 -7.58 4.64 14.84
CA ILE A 163 -8.62 5.68 14.84
C ILE A 163 -9.48 5.56 13.57
N THR A 164 -10.45 4.66 13.64
CA THR A 164 -11.75 4.86 13.01
C THR A 164 -12.84 4.54 14.04
N SER A 165 -13.21 5.54 14.84
CA SER A 165 -14.49 5.57 15.54
C SER A 165 -15.09 6.97 15.41
N MET A 166 -15.57 7.31 14.21
CA MET A 166 -16.70 8.22 14.12
C MET A 166 -17.98 7.38 14.18
N THR A 167 -18.39 7.05 15.40
CA THR A 167 -19.76 6.60 15.66
C THR A 167 -20.61 7.85 15.91
N PRO A 168 -21.64 8.16 15.12
CA PRO A 168 -22.53 9.26 15.45
C PRO A 168 -23.29 8.91 16.72
N ALA A 169 -23.16 9.76 17.74
CA ALA A 169 -23.89 9.62 19.00
C ALA A 169 -25.40 9.59 18.72
N ALA A 170 -26.03 8.46 19.03
CA ALA A 170 -27.48 8.37 19.06
C ALA A 170 -27.99 9.31 20.16
N LYS A 171 -28.80 10.31 19.76
CA LYS A 171 -29.51 11.18 20.69
C LYS A 171 -30.48 10.32 21.51
N SER A 172 -30.22 10.20 22.80
CA SER A 172 -31.19 9.73 23.78
C SER A 172 -32.20 10.85 24.04
N THR A 173 -33.47 10.60 23.74
CA THR A 173 -34.59 11.45 24.18
C THR A 173 -35.03 10.99 25.56
N PRO A 174 -35.15 11.88 26.58
CA PRO A 174 -35.69 11.53 27.90
C PRO A 174 -37.23 11.72 27.93
N PRO A 175 -37.91 11.27 29.01
CA PRO A 175 -39.22 10.61 28.98
C PRO A 175 -40.44 11.51 28.73
#